data_AF-A0A183PQ46-F1
#
_entry.id   AF-A0A183PQ46-F1
#
_cell.length_a   1.000
_cell.length_b   1.000
_cell.length_c   1.000
_cell.angle_alpha   90.00
_cell.angle_beta   90.00
_cell.angle_gamma   90.00
#
_symmetry.space_group_name_H-M   'P 1'
#
loop_
_entity.id
_entity.type
_entity.pdbx_description
1 polymer ?
#
loop_
_entity_poly.entity_id
_entity_poly.type
_entity_poly.pdbx_seq_one_letter_code
_entity_poly.pdbx_strand_id
1 'polypeptide(L)'
;KPLPRLPVPDLHNTLDRYLRLIAPVVSKEDYERTKLLVEEFGKSGGEGEELQNLLKQYAKTKINWVTEWWLDDMYLLNPAPLPINSSPGMVFPRHSFISTRQQLR
;
A
#
# COMPACT_ATOMS: atom_id res chain seq x y z
N LYS A 1 -7.09 -24.80 9.99
CA LYS A 1 -7.63 -23.50 10.44
C LYS A 1 -7.69 -22.58 9.23
N PRO A 2 -8.83 -21.91 8.92
CA PRO A 2 -8.86 -20.94 7.83
C PRO A 2 -8.01 -19.71 8.18
N LEU A 3 -7.46 -19.04 7.16
CA LEU A 3 -6.73 -17.79 7.33
C LEU A 3 -7.69 -16.65 7.75
N PRO A 4 -7.26 -15.72 8.60
CA PRO A 4 -8.07 -14.55 8.94
C PRO A 4 -8.23 -13.64 7.72
N ARG A 5 -9.37 -12.94 7.64
CA ARG A 5 -9.56 -11.86 6.67
C ARG A 5 -8.69 -10.66 7.07
N LEU A 6 -8.29 -9.86 6.09
CA LEU A 6 -7.55 -8.61 6.34
C LEU A 6 -8.44 -7.66 7.17
N PRO A 7 -8.01 -7.22 8.36
CA PRO A 7 -8.80 -6.29 9.16
C PRO A 7 -8.84 -4.89 8.53
N VAL A 8 -9.89 -4.14 8.82
CA VAL A 8 -9.92 -2.68 8.59
C VAL A 8 -9.42 -2.04 9.89
N PRO A 9 -8.29 -1.32 9.88
CA PRO A 9 -7.77 -0.68 11.08
C PRO A 9 -8.73 0.41 11.57
N ASP A 10 -8.63 0.76 12.85
CA ASP A 10 -9.36 1.91 13.38
C ASP A 10 -8.94 3.21 12.67
N LEU A 11 -9.92 4.10 12.45
CA LEU A 11 -9.71 5.34 11.70
C LEU A 11 -8.72 6.25 12.44
N HIS A 12 -8.98 6.55 13.71
CA HIS A 12 -8.14 7.46 14.49
C HIS A 12 -6.73 6.91 14.69
N ASN A 13 -6.59 5.60 14.94
CA ASN A 13 -5.28 4.96 14.99
C ASN A 13 -4.49 5.14 13.67
N THR A 14 -5.19 5.12 12.52
CA THR A 14 -4.58 5.34 11.20
C THR A 14 -4.20 6.81 10.99
N LEU A 15 -5.09 7.74 11.34
CA LEU A 15 -4.85 9.19 11.24
C LEU A 15 -3.68 9.65 12.14
N ASP A 16 -3.66 9.19 13.39
CA ASP A 16 -2.59 9.49 14.34
C ASP A 16 -1.24 8.95 13.86
N ARG A 17 -1.25 7.73 13.31
CA ARG A 17 -0.03 7.12 12.76
C ARG A 17 0.44 7.87 11.53
N TYR A 18 -0.47 8.30 10.65
CA TYR A 18 -0.15 9.10 9.48
C TYR A 18 0.55 10.40 9.89
N LEU A 19 -0.02 11.18 10.81
CA LEU A 19 0.60 12.42 11.30
C LEU A 19 2.00 12.19 11.89
N ARG A 20 2.17 11.16 12.74
CA ARG A 20 3.50 10.82 13.28
C ARG A 20 4.53 10.50 12.22
N LEU A 21 4.13 9.83 11.13
CA LEU A 21 5.05 9.40 10.07
C LEU A 21 5.45 10.54 9.13
N ILE A 22 4.57 11.51 8.90
CA ILE A 22 4.87 12.64 8.01
C ILE A 22 5.63 13.76 8.72
N ALA A 23 5.48 13.92 10.04
CA ALA A 23 6.11 14.98 10.82
C ALA A 23 7.63 15.17 10.56
N PRO A 24 8.46 14.11 10.43
CA PRO A 24 9.89 14.28 10.13
C PRO A 24 10.21 14.48 8.64
N VAL A 25 9.24 14.35 7.74
CA VAL A 25 9.43 14.36 6.27
C VAL A 25 9.07 15.73 5.67
N VAL A 26 8.11 16.44 6.28
CA VAL A 26 7.55 17.69 5.73
C VAL A 26 7.99 18.92 6.52
N SER A 27 7.77 20.10 5.96
CA SER A 27 7.98 21.37 6.67
C SER A 27 7.05 21.50 7.87
N LYS A 28 7.39 22.35 8.84
CA LYS A 28 6.53 22.62 9.99
C LYS A 28 5.19 23.23 9.55
N GLU A 29 5.24 24.14 8.58
CA GLU A 29 4.08 24.83 8.03
C GLU A 29 3.13 23.84 7.34
N ASP A 30 3.67 22.92 6.52
CA ASP A 30 2.87 21.87 5.89
C ASP A 30 2.30 20.90 6.90
N TYR A 31 3.08 20.52 7.91
CA TYR A 31 2.60 19.63 8.97
C TYR A 31 1.39 20.21 9.70
N GLU A 32 1.47 21.47 10.14
CA GLU A 32 0.35 22.12 10.84
C GLU A 32 -0.90 22.23 9.94
N ARG A 33 -0.72 22.53 8.65
CA ARG A 33 -1.82 22.51 7.69
C ARG A 33 -2.43 21.12 7.53
N THR A 34 -1.61 20.09 7.37
CA THR A 34 -2.07 18.70 7.24
C THR A 34 -2.77 18.22 8.51
N LYS A 35 -2.27 18.60 9.68
CA LYS A 35 -2.89 18.28 10.96
C LYS A 35 -4.32 18.80 11.04
N LEU A 36 -4.57 20.05 10.66
CA LEU A 36 -5.91 20.63 10.63
C LEU A 36 -6.85 19.88 9.66
N LEU A 37 -6.35 19.48 8.49
CA LEU A 37 -7.11 18.70 7.52
C LEU A 37 -7.46 17.29 8.05
N VAL A 38 -6.51 16.63 8.71
CA VAL A 38 -6.70 15.31 9.32
C VAL A 38 -7.69 15.38 10.48
N GLU A 39 -7.60 16.42 11.31
CA GLU A 39 -8.56 16.67 12.39
C GLU A 39 -9.96 16.89 11.81
N GLU A 40 -10.12 17.70 10.76
CA GLU A 40 -11.41 17.90 10.09
C GLU A 40 -11.98 16.60 9.52
N PHE A 41 -11.15 15.84 8.79
CA PHE A 41 -11.54 14.57 8.19
C PHE A 41 -12.00 13.54 9.22
N GLY A 42 -11.35 13.51 10.38
CA GLY A 42 -11.61 12.57 11.47
C GLY A 42 -12.65 13.04 12.50
N LYS A 43 -13.30 14.20 12.34
CA LYS A 43 -14.34 14.65 13.28
C LYS A 43 -15.52 13.68 13.33
N SER A 44 -16.22 13.69 14.46
CA SER A 44 -17.47 12.94 14.59
C SER A 44 -18.50 13.45 13.58
N GLY A 45 -19.08 12.55 12.79
CA GLY A 45 -19.92 12.91 11.64
C GLY A 45 -19.17 13.47 10.43
N GLY A 46 -17.83 13.48 10.44
CA GLY A 46 -17.00 13.89 9.31
C GLY A 46 -16.88 12.81 8.23
N GLU A 47 -16.35 13.19 7.08
CA GLU A 47 -16.20 12.32 5.91
C GLU A 47 -15.41 11.03 6.21
N GLY A 48 -14.41 11.09 7.10
CA GLY A 48 -13.61 9.94 7.47
C GLY A 48 -14.43 8.83 8.14
N GLU A 49 -15.40 9.17 9.00
CA GLU A 49 -16.28 8.17 9.63
C GLU A 49 -17.21 7.51 8.59
N GLU A 50 -17.74 8.29 7.64
CA GLU A 50 -18.57 7.78 6.55
C GLU A 50 -17.78 6.80 5.68
N LEU A 51 -16.60 7.21 5.19
CA LEU A 51 -15.73 6.36 4.36
C LEU A 51 -15.27 5.11 5.12
N GLN A 52 -14.95 5.23 6.41
CA GLN A 52 -14.58 4.09 7.25
C GLN A 52 -15.71 3.08 7.38
N ASN A 53 -16.96 3.55 7.48
CA ASN A 53 -18.14 2.68 7.54
C ASN A 53 -18.36 1.97 6.20
N LEU A 54 -18.24 2.68 5.08
CA LEU A 54 -18.31 2.09 3.74
C LEU A 54 -17.21 1.03 3.54
N LEU A 55 -15.97 1.33 3.97
CA LEU A 55 -14.85 0.39 3.89
C LEU A 55 -15.10 -0.87 4.73
N LYS A 56 -15.62 -0.73 5.95
CA LYS A 56 -16.00 -1.87 6.80
C LYS A 56 -17.10 -2.72 6.17
N GLN A 57 -18.06 -2.11 5.47
CA GLN A 57 -19.10 -2.85 4.75
C GLN A 57 -18.53 -3.57 3.53
N TYR A 58 -17.71 -2.88 2.73
CA TYR A 58 -17.01 -3.45 1.58
C TYR A 58 -16.11 -4.63 1.98
N ALA A 59 -15.40 -4.52 3.10
CA ALA A 59 -14.55 -5.60 3.60
C ALA A 59 -15.30 -6.89 3.98
N LYS A 60 -16.61 -6.82 4.25
CA LYS A 60 -17.43 -8.01 4.49
C LYS A 60 -17.72 -8.79 3.20
N THR A 61 -17.72 -8.11 2.04
CA THR A 61 -18.06 -8.71 0.73
C THR A 61 -16.85 -9.33 0.03
N LYS A 62 -15.63 -9.06 0.51
CA LYS A 62 -14.37 -9.53 -0.08
C LYS A 62 -13.60 -10.48 0.85
N ILE A 63 -12.74 -11.33 0.27
CA ILE A 63 -11.77 -12.15 1.03
C ILE A 63 -10.65 -11.27 1.57
N ASN A 64 -10.15 -10.36 0.73
CA ASN A 64 -9.22 -9.29 1.07
C ASN A 64 -9.74 -8.02 0.38
N TRP A 65 -10.01 -6.99 1.17
CA TRP A 65 -10.66 -5.77 0.71
C TRP A 65 -9.74 -4.84 -0.08
N VAL A 66 -8.41 -5.00 0.03
CA VAL A 66 -7.45 -4.09 -0.62
C VAL A 66 -6.84 -4.67 -1.89
N THR A 67 -7.01 -5.96 -2.17
CA THR A 67 -6.27 -6.63 -3.27
C THR A 67 -6.44 -5.96 -4.62
N GLU A 68 -7.68 -5.62 -5.01
CA GLU A 68 -7.96 -4.96 -6.29
C GLU A 68 -7.29 -3.58 -6.34
N TRP A 69 -7.52 -2.73 -5.32
CA TRP A 69 -6.94 -1.39 -5.25
C TRP A 69 -5.41 -1.39 -5.19
N TRP A 70 -4.82 -2.28 -4.38
CA TRP A 70 -3.37 -2.39 -4.23
C TRP A 70 -2.70 -2.87 -5.53
N LEU A 71 -3.32 -3.80 -6.25
CA LEU A 71 -2.75 -4.30 -7.50
C LEU A 71 -2.75 -3.22 -8.59
N ASP A 72 -3.85 -2.47 -8.69
CA ASP A 72 -3.97 -1.35 -9.62
C ASP A 72 -2.98 -0.23 -9.28
N ASP A 73 -2.99 0.23 -8.02
CA ASP A 73 -2.15 1.35 -7.55
C ASP A 73 -0.65 1.04 -7.61
N MET A 74 -0.24 -0.16 -7.16
CA MET A 74 1.18 -0.52 -7.09
C MET A 74 1.78 -0.93 -8.45
N TYR A 75 0.98 -1.52 -9.35
CA TYR A 75 1.51 -2.12 -10.58
C TYR A 75 0.73 -1.75 -11.82
N LEU A 76 -0.57 -2.09 -11.91
CA LEU A 76 -1.25 -2.14 -13.21
C LEU A 76 -1.47 -0.75 -13.83
N LEU A 77 -1.56 0.28 -13.00
CA LEU A 77 -1.73 1.67 -13.45
C LEU A 77 -0.41 2.45 -13.51
N ASN A 78 0.73 1.85 -13.15
CA ASN A 78 2.03 2.51 -13.23
C ASN A 78 2.52 2.52 -14.70
N PRO A 79 2.69 3.70 -15.33
CA PRO A 79 3.09 3.80 -16.73
C PRO A 79 4.60 3.60 -16.96
N ALA A 80 5.40 3.50 -15.88
CA ALA A 80 6.84 3.31 -16.00
C ALA A 80 7.16 1.96 -16.69
N PRO A 81 8.19 1.91 -17.55
CA PRO A 81 8.61 0.66 -18.16
C PRO A 81 8.93 -0.42 -17.12
N LEU A 82 8.53 -1.66 -17.37
CA LEU A 82 8.77 -2.77 -16.43
C LEU A 82 10.26 -3.01 -16.11
N PRO A 83 11.20 -2.99 -17.08
CA PRO A 83 12.61 -3.17 -16.77
C PRO A 83 13.12 -2.08 -15.84
N ILE A 84 13.88 -2.48 -14.81
CA ILE A 84 14.45 -1.62 -13.76
C ILE A 84 13.43 -1.03 -12.80
N ASN A 85 12.30 -0.49 -13.28
CA ASN A 85 11.37 0.25 -12.44
C ASN A 85 10.40 -0.64 -11.63
N SER A 86 10.11 -1.85 -12.13
CA SER A 86 9.13 -2.76 -11.49
C SER A 86 9.64 -4.18 -11.34
N SER A 87 10.15 -4.79 -12.41
CA SER A 87 10.57 -6.19 -12.40
C SER A 87 11.87 -6.39 -11.62
N PRO A 88 11.86 -7.06 -10.45
CA PRO A 88 13.09 -7.35 -9.72
C PRO A 88 13.93 -8.40 -10.46
N GLY A 89 15.25 -8.28 -10.37
CA GLY A 89 16.20 -9.25 -10.92
C GLY A 89 16.87 -10.07 -9.81
N MET A 90 17.07 -11.37 -10.05
CA MET A 90 17.90 -12.23 -9.21
C MET A 90 19.00 -12.86 -10.07
N VAL A 91 20.24 -12.73 -9.62
CA VAL A 91 21.40 -13.32 -10.29
C VAL A 91 21.82 -14.58 -9.54
N PHE A 92 21.83 -15.72 -10.23
CA PHE A 92 22.33 -16.98 -9.69
C PHE A 92 23.86 -17.05 -9.75
N PRO A 93 24.50 -17.97 -8.98
CA PRO A 93 25.93 -18.21 -9.08
C PRO A 93 26.37 -18.40 -10.54
N ARG A 94 27.58 -17.92 -10.84
CA ARG A 94 28.13 -18.03 -12.20
C ARG A 94 28.33 -19.51 -12.54
N HIS A 95 27.63 -19.98 -13.57
CA HIS A 95 27.90 -21.27 -14.19
C HIS A 95 28.86 -21.10 -15.37
N SER A 96 29.76 -22.08 -15.56
CA SER A 96 30.62 -22.18 -16.74
C SER A 96 30.05 -23.26 -17.67
N PHE A 97 29.62 -22.82 -18.85
CA PHE A 97 29.15 -23.71 -19.91
C PHE A 97 30.21 -23.78 -21.01
N ILE A 98 30.78 -24.96 -21.22
CA ILE A 98 31.81 -25.22 -22.25
C ILE A 98 31.21 -25.62 -23.61
N SER A 99 29.91 -25.89 -23.67
CA SER A 99 29.19 -26.18 -24.91
C SER A 99 27.73 -25.76 -24.82
N THR A 100 27.10 -25.51 -25.97
CA THR A 100 25.65 -25.25 -26.06
C THR A 100 24.84 -26.39 -25.44
N ARG A 101 25.30 -27.64 -25.56
CA ARG A 101 24.64 -28.81 -24.95
C ARG A 101 24.62 -28.74 -23.42
N GLN A 102 25.63 -28.13 -22.79
CA GLN A 102 25.69 -27.96 -21.33
C GLN A 102 24.85 -26.78 -20.84
N GLN A 103 24.68 -25.72 -21.65
CA GLN A 103 23.81 -24.59 -21.29
C GLN A 103 22.32 -24.97 -21.35
N LEU A 104 21.95 -25.87 -22.27
CA LEU A 104 20.56 -26.27 -22.51
C LEU A 104 20.08 -27.45 -21.63
N ARG A 105 20.96 -28.06 -20.84
CA ARG A 105 20.66 -29.20 -19.95
C ARG A 105 20.83 -28.79 -18.49
#